data_AF-A0AAW0CQZ1-F1
#
_entry.id   AF-A0AAW0CQZ1-F1
#
_cell.length_a   1.000
_cell.length_b   1.000
_cell.length_c   1.000
_cell.angle_alpha   90.00
_cell.angle_beta   90.00
_cell.angle_gamma   90.00
#
_symmetry.space_group_name_H-M   'P 1'
#
loop_
_entity.id
_entity.type
_entity.pdbx_description
1 polymer ?
#
loop_
_entity_poly.entity_id
_entity_poly.type
_entity_poly.pdbx_seq_one_letter_code
_entity_poly.pdbx_strand_id
1 'polypeptide(L)'
;LLFALLTGGDYDEGVRGCGANIAHGLAKCAFGQQLRHILVSYAGTRRTVELAVWREHLRAELKTNTSKLLGKKQRKLAECIPDPFPNSRVVDLYTNPYTSSSFNYMAQAPKTNDWVPREPDIPALARFACQNLNWGQEDLTQHFPTVIWPAVAFRMISLVRLYSAESNFPSDGRHIPSNL
;
A
#
# COMPACT_ATOMS: atom_id res chain seq x y z
N LEU A 1 1.46 7.40 -8.53
CA LEU A 1 2.65 8.25 -8.71
C LEU A 1 2.33 9.55 -9.45
N LEU A 2 2.11 9.56 -10.77
CA LEU A 2 1.89 10.80 -11.53
C LEU A 2 0.79 11.70 -10.92
N PHE A 3 -0.32 11.10 -10.48
CA PHE A 3 -1.40 11.82 -9.84
C PHE A 3 -0.92 12.62 -8.62
N ALA A 4 -0.22 11.98 -7.68
CA ALA A 4 0.32 12.63 -6.49
C ALA A 4 1.36 13.71 -6.82
N LEU A 5 2.21 13.48 -7.83
CA LEU A 5 3.17 14.48 -8.29
C LEU A 5 2.49 15.73 -8.88
N LEU A 6 1.31 15.57 -9.46
CA LEU A 6 0.57 16.66 -10.09
C LEU A 6 -0.32 17.40 -9.10
N THR A 7 -1.11 16.69 -8.30
CA THR A 7 -2.09 17.30 -7.37
C THR A 7 -1.51 17.71 -6.03
N GLY A 8 -0.32 17.20 -5.71
CA GLY A 8 0.23 17.22 -4.37
C GLY A 8 -0.14 15.96 -3.60
N GLY A 9 0.72 15.62 -2.65
CA GLY A 9 0.61 14.52 -1.70
C GLY A 9 1.47 14.80 -0.47
N ASP A 10 1.75 13.77 0.34
CA ASP A 10 2.44 13.96 1.62
C ASP A 10 3.90 14.46 1.50
N TYR A 11 4.51 14.33 0.32
CA TYR A 11 5.91 14.67 0.09
C TYR A 11 6.13 15.96 -0.73
N ASP A 12 5.10 16.51 -1.35
CA ASP A 12 5.20 17.69 -2.23
C ASP A 12 3.81 18.30 -2.48
N GLU A 13 3.74 19.63 -2.62
CA GLU A 13 2.48 20.33 -2.93
C GLU A 13 1.98 20.10 -4.37
N GLY A 14 2.82 19.52 -5.24
CA GLY A 14 2.51 19.27 -6.63
C GLY A 14 2.56 20.53 -7.49
N VAL A 15 1.87 20.49 -8.63
CA VAL A 15 1.85 21.60 -9.58
C VAL A 15 0.70 22.53 -9.26
N ARG A 16 1.01 23.80 -8.97
CA ARG A 16 0.02 24.83 -8.66
C ARG A 16 -1.08 24.90 -9.73
N GLY A 17 -2.33 24.73 -9.31
CA GLY A 17 -3.50 24.77 -10.19
C GLY A 17 -3.82 23.45 -10.91
N CYS A 18 -3.07 22.38 -10.65
CA CYS A 18 -3.41 21.04 -11.14
C CYS A 18 -4.38 20.34 -10.17
N GLY A 19 -5.66 20.35 -10.52
CA GLY A 19 -6.68 19.64 -9.76
C GLY A 19 -6.79 18.15 -10.12
N ALA A 20 -7.44 17.38 -9.25
CA ALA A 20 -7.69 15.94 -9.41
C ALA A 20 -8.23 15.53 -10.79
N ASN A 21 -9.18 16.28 -11.34
CA ASN A 21 -9.77 15.98 -12.66
C ASN A 21 -8.75 16.09 -13.81
N ILE A 22 -7.84 17.06 -13.73
CA ILE A 22 -6.80 17.27 -14.75
C ILE A 22 -5.75 16.16 -14.62
N ALA A 23 -5.29 15.90 -13.40
CA ALA A 23 -4.33 14.83 -13.12
C ALA A 23 -4.86 13.45 -13.55
N HIS A 24 -6.14 13.18 -13.32
CA HIS A 24 -6.82 11.96 -13.79
C HIS A 24 -6.86 11.88 -15.32
N GLY A 25 -7.19 12.97 -16.00
CA GLY A 25 -7.15 13.04 -17.46
C GLY A 25 -5.75 12.74 -18.01
N LEU A 26 -4.71 13.35 -17.43
CA LEU A 26 -3.32 13.10 -17.79
C LEU A 26 -2.88 11.65 -17.51
N ALA A 27 -3.36 11.05 -16.42
CA ALA A 27 -3.11 9.64 -16.13
C ALA A 27 -3.73 8.72 -17.19
N LYS A 28 -4.91 9.08 -17.73
CA LYS A 28 -5.54 8.36 -18.86
C LYS A 28 -4.79 8.54 -20.18
N CYS A 29 -4.11 9.67 -20.40
CA CYS A 29 -3.25 9.91 -21.57
C CYS A 29 -1.93 9.11 -21.54
N ALA A 30 -1.81 8.10 -20.68
CA ALA A 30 -0.64 7.24 -20.52
C ALA A 30 0.66 7.95 -20.04
N PHE A 31 0.60 9.20 -19.59
CA PHE A 31 1.79 9.89 -19.08
C PHE A 31 2.38 9.22 -17.83
N GLY A 32 1.55 8.54 -17.04
CA GLY A 32 2.03 7.81 -15.85
C GLY A 32 2.88 6.59 -16.21
N GLN A 33 2.49 5.88 -17.27
CA GLN A 33 3.19 4.73 -17.82
C GLN A 33 4.50 5.17 -18.46
N GLN A 34 4.49 6.26 -19.24
CA GLN A 34 5.69 6.86 -19.81
C GLN A 34 6.67 7.30 -18.71
N LEU A 35 6.18 7.98 -17.68
CA LEU A 35 7.01 8.39 -16.54
C LEU A 35 7.64 7.17 -15.85
N ARG A 36 6.84 6.14 -15.55
CA ARG A 36 7.35 4.90 -14.96
C ARG A 36 8.42 4.25 -15.83
N HIS A 37 8.20 4.17 -17.14
CA HIS A 37 9.16 3.60 -18.08
C HIS A 37 10.49 4.37 -18.02
N ILE A 38 10.46 5.70 -18.03
CA ILE A 38 11.66 6.53 -17.95
C ILE A 38 12.43 6.29 -16.64
N LEU A 39 11.71 6.19 -15.52
CA LEU A 39 12.31 5.98 -14.20
C LEU A 39 13.00 4.62 -14.06
N VAL A 40 12.46 3.58 -14.70
CA VAL A 40 13.00 2.21 -14.66
C VAL A 40 14.10 2.00 -15.70
N SER A 41 13.94 2.53 -16.90
CA SER A 41 14.82 2.25 -18.04
C SER A 41 16.06 3.14 -18.11
N TYR A 42 16.04 4.32 -17.49
CA TYR A 42 17.14 5.28 -17.57
C TYR A 42 17.65 5.71 -16.20
N ALA A 43 18.93 6.08 -16.12
CA ALA A 43 19.59 6.62 -14.93
C ALA A 43 20.48 7.82 -15.28
N GLY A 44 20.88 8.60 -14.26
CA GLY A 44 21.78 9.75 -14.39
C GLY A 44 21.33 10.77 -15.43
N THR A 45 22.26 11.26 -16.24
CA THR A 45 22.03 12.28 -17.28
C THR A 45 21.05 11.82 -18.36
N ARG A 46 20.97 10.51 -18.65
CA ARG A 46 19.99 10.04 -19.65
C ARG A 46 18.55 10.20 -19.14
N ARG A 47 18.32 9.91 -17.86
CA ARG A 47 17.01 10.10 -17.24
C ARG A 47 16.57 11.56 -17.29
N THR A 48 17.47 12.51 -17.04
CA THR A 48 17.12 13.93 -17.06
C THR A 48 16.73 14.43 -18.45
N VAL A 49 17.39 13.93 -19.51
CA VAL A 49 17.05 14.24 -20.90
C VAL A 49 15.67 13.67 -21.27
N GLU A 50 15.41 12.40 -20.96
CA GLU A 50 14.12 11.76 -21.27
C GLU A 50 12.97 12.39 -20.48
N LEU A 51 13.20 12.78 -19.22
CA LEU A 51 12.22 13.55 -18.44
C LEU A 51 11.94 14.93 -19.05
N ALA A 52 12.93 15.58 -19.67
CA ALA A 52 12.73 16.84 -20.37
C ALA A 52 11.83 16.67 -21.60
N VAL A 53 12.06 15.63 -22.41
CA VAL A 53 11.21 15.31 -23.56
C VAL A 53 9.79 14.98 -23.12
N TRP A 54 9.65 14.15 -22.08
CA TRP A 54 8.36 13.80 -21.50
C TRP A 54 7.61 15.03 -20.96
N ARG A 55 8.31 15.95 -20.28
CA ARG A 55 7.74 17.22 -19.82
C ARG A 55 7.20 18.06 -20.97
N GLU A 56 7.92 18.15 -22.07
CA GLU A 56 7.46 18.91 -23.25
C GLU A 56 6.19 18.29 -23.85
N HIS A 57 6.11 16.97 -23.92
CA HIS A 57 4.89 16.29 -24.35
C HIS A 57 3.72 16.54 -23.39
N LEU A 58 3.97 16.53 -22.08
CA LEU A 58 2.98 16.85 -21.05
C LEU A 58 2.47 18.30 -21.19
N ARG A 59 3.38 19.26 -21.37
CA ARG A 59 3.07 20.68 -21.59
C ARG A 59 2.29 20.88 -22.89
N ALA A 60 2.68 20.20 -23.97
CA ALA A 60 1.98 20.25 -25.24
C ALA A 60 0.55 19.73 -25.10
N GLU A 61 0.35 18.59 -24.46
CA GLU A 61 -0.99 18.02 -24.26
C GLU A 61 -1.88 18.92 -23.39
N LEU A 62 -1.32 19.59 -22.38
CA LEU A 62 -2.07 20.58 -21.60
C LEU A 62 -2.48 21.81 -22.44
N LYS A 63 -1.66 22.23 -23.41
CA LYS A 63 -1.93 23.37 -24.30
C LYS A 63 -2.95 23.03 -25.40
N THR A 64 -2.84 21.86 -26.01
CA THR A 64 -3.63 21.46 -27.19
C THR A 64 -4.83 20.59 -26.84
N ASN A 65 -4.75 19.78 -25.77
CA ASN A 65 -5.69 18.70 -25.42
C ASN A 65 -5.94 17.77 -26.62
N THR A 66 -4.87 17.29 -27.25
CA THR A 66 -4.94 16.50 -28.48
C THR A 66 -5.68 15.17 -28.24
N SER A 67 -5.50 14.57 -27.07
CA SER A 67 -6.15 13.31 -26.67
C SER A 67 -7.63 13.50 -26.33
N LYS A 68 -8.09 14.74 -26.13
CA LYS A 68 -9.46 15.11 -25.72
C LYS A 68 -9.92 14.46 -24.41
N LEU A 69 -8.97 14.03 -23.57
CA LEU A 69 -9.24 13.40 -22.27
C LEU A 69 -9.29 14.42 -21.12
N LEU A 70 -8.89 15.67 -21.37
CA LEU A 70 -9.05 16.78 -20.44
C LEU A 70 -10.37 17.50 -20.73
N GLY A 71 -11.08 17.92 -19.67
CA GLY A 71 -12.36 18.65 -19.82
C GLY A 71 -12.22 20.02 -20.52
N LYS A 72 -11.03 20.63 -20.47
CA LYS A 72 -10.69 21.86 -21.22
C LYS A 72 -9.19 21.96 -21.43
N LYS A 73 -8.76 22.83 -22.36
CA LYS A 73 -7.34 23.18 -22.55
C LYS A 73 -6.83 23.95 -21.33
N GLN A 74 -5.65 23.60 -20.84
CA GLN A 74 -5.06 24.10 -19.60
C GLN A 74 -3.74 24.84 -19.88
N ARG A 75 -3.81 25.90 -20.70
CA ARG A 75 -2.62 26.66 -21.14
C ARG A 75 -1.83 27.25 -19.98
N LYS A 76 -2.51 27.88 -19.02
CA LYS A 76 -1.87 28.46 -17.82
C LYS A 76 -1.14 27.39 -16.99
N LEU A 77 -1.74 26.20 -16.87
CA LEU A 77 -1.13 25.10 -16.13
C LEU A 77 0.15 24.58 -16.81
N ALA A 78 0.17 24.54 -18.14
CA ALA A 78 1.36 24.15 -18.89
C ALA A 78 2.57 25.07 -18.61
N GLU A 79 2.33 26.35 -18.36
CA GLU A 79 3.35 27.34 -17.97
C GLU A 79 3.76 27.20 -16.50
N CYS A 80 2.85 26.74 -15.63
CA CYS A 80 3.13 26.51 -14.21
C CYS A 80 3.94 25.23 -13.94
N ILE A 81 4.10 24.32 -14.90
CA ILE A 81 4.97 23.15 -14.73
C ILE A 81 6.43 23.61 -14.78
N PRO A 82 7.19 23.50 -13.68
CA PRO A 82 8.57 23.98 -13.64
C PRO A 82 9.51 22.99 -14.36
N ASP A 83 10.63 23.48 -14.89
CA ASP A 83 11.66 22.64 -15.53
C ASP A 83 12.26 21.54 -14.63
N PRO A 84 12.44 21.72 -13.30
CA PRO A 84 12.86 20.62 -12.42
C PRO A 84 11.78 19.55 -12.18
N PHE A 85 10.57 19.67 -12.72
CA PHE A 85 9.50 18.68 -12.50
C PHE A 85 9.71 17.36 -13.28
N PRO A 86 9.45 16.19 -12.72
CA PRO A 86 9.14 15.94 -11.31
C PRO A 86 10.42 15.98 -10.46
N ASN A 87 10.28 16.45 -9.22
CA ASN A 87 11.38 16.46 -8.26
C ASN A 87 11.87 15.01 -8.03
N SER A 88 13.12 14.73 -8.36
CA SER A 88 13.69 13.38 -8.29
C SER A 88 13.62 12.80 -6.88
N ARG A 89 13.83 13.62 -5.86
CA ARG A 89 13.76 13.20 -4.46
C ARG A 89 12.37 12.74 -4.07
N VAL A 90 11.33 13.46 -4.53
CA VAL A 90 9.92 13.11 -4.27
C VAL A 90 9.55 11.82 -4.99
N VAL A 91 10.02 11.65 -6.21
CA VAL A 91 9.84 10.40 -6.95
C VAL A 91 10.48 9.23 -6.19
N ASP A 92 11.72 9.40 -5.72
CA ASP A 92 12.44 8.36 -4.99
C ASP A 92 11.73 7.95 -3.69
N LEU A 93 11.09 8.88 -2.98
CA LEU A 93 10.30 8.57 -1.78
C LEU A 93 9.13 7.62 -2.08
N TYR A 94 8.50 7.74 -3.26
CA TYR A 94 7.42 6.85 -3.68
C TYR A 94 7.90 5.55 -4.33
N THR A 95 8.99 5.60 -5.10
CA THR A 95 9.47 4.43 -5.84
C THR A 95 10.39 3.53 -5.02
N ASN A 96 11.14 4.12 -4.09
CA ASN A 96 12.10 3.46 -3.22
C ASN A 96 11.84 3.83 -1.75
N PRO A 97 10.65 3.51 -1.20
CA PRO A 97 10.32 3.85 0.17
C PRO A 97 11.28 3.15 1.13
N TYR A 98 11.60 3.81 2.25
CA TYR A 98 12.34 3.17 3.32
C TYR A 98 11.43 2.16 4.02
N THR A 99 11.77 0.88 3.91
CA THR A 99 10.99 -0.22 4.47
C THR A 99 11.81 -0.98 5.50
N SER A 100 11.18 -1.90 6.25
CA SER A 100 11.90 -2.76 7.21
C SER A 100 13.05 -3.54 6.56
N SER A 101 12.89 -3.94 5.28
CA SER A 101 13.94 -4.61 4.50
C SER A 101 15.08 -3.67 4.09
N SER A 102 14.86 -2.35 4.09
CA SER A 102 15.91 -1.35 3.86
C SER A 102 16.88 -1.25 5.04
N PHE A 103 16.43 -1.55 6.26
CA PHE A 103 17.26 -1.55 7.47
C PHE A 103 18.06 -2.85 7.63
N ASN A 104 17.42 -3.98 7.34
CA ASN A 104 18.07 -5.29 7.37
C ASN A 104 17.59 -6.12 6.18
N TYR A 105 18.43 -6.22 5.15
CA TYR A 105 18.12 -6.99 3.94
C TYR A 105 17.94 -8.50 4.20
N MET A 106 18.45 -9.00 5.34
CA MET A 106 18.26 -10.38 5.80
C MET A 106 17.04 -10.54 6.72
N ALA A 107 16.40 -9.44 7.14
CA ALA A 107 15.15 -9.51 7.88
C ALA A 107 14.07 -10.05 6.94
N GLN A 108 13.82 -11.34 7.09
CA GLN A 108 12.69 -11.99 6.45
C GLN A 108 11.40 -11.35 6.98
N ALA A 109 10.42 -11.16 6.09
CA ALA A 109 9.08 -10.82 6.53
C ALA A 109 8.62 -11.83 7.60
N PRO A 110 7.78 -11.42 8.56
CA PRO A 110 7.24 -12.34 9.56
C PRO A 110 6.67 -13.57 8.86
N LYS A 111 7.05 -14.77 9.32
CA LYS A 111 6.47 -16.02 8.80
C LYS A 111 4.98 -16.04 9.19
N THR A 112 4.13 -15.60 8.30
CA THR A 112 2.67 -15.53 8.53
C THR A 112 2.04 -16.91 8.68
N ASN A 113 2.74 -17.96 8.27
CA ASN A 113 2.33 -19.36 8.52
C ASN A 113 2.24 -19.69 10.02
N ASP A 114 3.01 -19.00 10.87
CA ASP A 114 2.95 -19.20 12.32
C ASP A 114 1.79 -18.41 12.97
N TRP A 115 1.09 -17.57 12.20
CA TRP A 115 -0.07 -16.78 12.65
C TRP A 115 -1.33 -17.64 12.62
N VAL A 116 -1.27 -18.78 13.29
CA VAL A 116 -2.43 -19.63 13.52
C VAL A 116 -3.35 -18.88 14.50
N PRO A 117 -4.66 -18.83 14.25
CA PRO A 117 -5.59 -18.30 15.22
C PRO A 117 -5.39 -19.00 16.57
N ARG A 118 -5.29 -18.23 17.65
CA ARG A 118 -5.20 -18.73 19.03
C ARG A 118 -6.38 -18.23 19.84
N GLU A 119 -6.66 -18.93 20.92
CA GLU A 119 -7.59 -18.48 21.94
C GLU A 119 -6.99 -17.26 22.68
N PRO A 120 -7.80 -16.24 22.97
CA PRO A 120 -7.35 -15.08 23.74
C PRO A 120 -7.12 -15.46 25.21
N ASP A 121 -6.06 -14.91 25.81
CA ASP A 121 -5.81 -15.03 27.24
C ASP A 121 -6.80 -14.13 28.01
N ILE A 122 -7.89 -14.74 28.48
CA ILE A 122 -8.97 -14.04 29.19
C ILE A 122 -8.48 -13.42 30.50
N PRO A 123 -7.70 -14.10 31.35
CA PRO A 123 -7.10 -13.47 32.53
C PRO A 123 -6.21 -12.26 32.21
N ALA A 124 -5.40 -12.32 31.15
CA ALA A 124 -4.60 -11.17 30.72
C ALA A 124 -5.47 -10.01 30.24
N LEU A 125 -6.57 -10.29 29.53
CA LEU A 125 -7.52 -9.29 29.09
C LEU A 125 -8.25 -8.61 30.26
N ALA A 126 -8.66 -9.40 31.27
CA ALA A 126 -9.27 -8.88 32.49
C ALA A 126 -8.29 -7.98 33.26
N ARG A 127 -7.03 -8.41 33.40
CA ARG A 127 -5.98 -7.57 34.00
C ARG A 127 -5.75 -6.28 33.21
N PHE A 128 -5.70 -6.35 31.89
CA PHE A 128 -5.55 -5.19 31.03
C PHE A 128 -6.71 -4.20 31.21
N ALA A 129 -7.94 -4.69 31.27
CA ALA A 129 -9.13 -3.86 31.49
C ALA A 129 -9.11 -3.18 32.87
N CYS A 130 -8.78 -3.91 33.93
CA CYS A 130 -8.66 -3.30 35.26
C CYS A 130 -7.57 -2.22 35.33
N GLN A 131 -6.43 -2.45 34.67
CA GLN A 131 -5.28 -1.55 34.74
C GLN A 131 -5.40 -0.32 33.84
N ASN A 132 -6.01 -0.46 32.65
CA ASN A 132 -6.00 0.59 31.63
C ASN A 132 -7.37 1.22 31.40
N LEU A 133 -8.46 0.53 31.76
CA LEU A 133 -9.83 1.01 31.59
C LEU A 133 -10.52 1.34 32.92
N ASN A 134 -9.80 1.19 34.04
CA ASN A 134 -10.32 1.39 35.40
C ASN A 134 -11.55 0.51 35.72
N TRP A 135 -11.71 -0.63 35.05
CA TRP A 135 -12.83 -1.53 35.29
C TRP A 135 -12.71 -2.22 36.64
N GLY A 136 -13.77 -2.09 37.44
CA GLY A 136 -13.96 -2.85 38.67
C GLY A 136 -14.47 -4.27 38.40
N GLN A 137 -14.68 -5.03 39.47
CA GLN A 137 -15.25 -6.38 39.36
C GLN A 137 -16.67 -6.36 38.74
N GLU A 138 -17.47 -5.34 39.06
CA GLU A 138 -18.83 -5.19 38.54
C GLU A 138 -18.81 -4.93 37.02
N ASP A 139 -17.93 -4.03 36.56
CA ASP A 139 -17.75 -3.73 35.13
C ASP A 139 -17.29 -4.97 34.34
N LEU A 140 -16.37 -5.77 34.91
CA LEU A 140 -15.96 -7.03 34.29
C LEU A 140 -17.15 -7.98 34.12
N THR A 141 -17.96 -8.15 35.16
CA THR A 141 -19.13 -9.05 35.11
C THR A 141 -20.22 -8.57 34.17
N GLN A 142 -20.33 -7.25 33.94
CA GLN A 142 -21.29 -6.69 33.00
C GLN A 142 -20.78 -6.75 31.55
N HIS A 143 -19.51 -6.40 31.30
CA HIS A 143 -18.98 -6.22 29.96
C HIS A 143 -18.42 -7.50 29.33
N PHE A 144 -17.88 -8.44 30.11
CA PHE A 144 -17.33 -9.68 29.56
C PHE A 144 -18.39 -10.52 28.86
N PRO A 145 -19.60 -10.70 29.43
CA PRO A 145 -20.67 -11.44 28.76
C PRO A 145 -21.21 -10.80 27.49
N THR A 146 -21.25 -9.47 27.44
CA THR A 146 -21.83 -8.77 26.29
C THR A 146 -20.83 -8.55 25.16
N VAL A 147 -19.55 -8.37 25.48
CA VAL A 147 -18.51 -7.97 24.51
C VAL A 147 -17.50 -9.08 24.24
N ILE A 148 -16.99 -9.72 25.30
CA ILE A 148 -15.88 -10.67 25.20
C ILE A 148 -16.37 -12.07 24.84
N TRP A 149 -17.41 -12.59 25.50
CA TRP A 149 -17.89 -13.95 25.27
C TRP A 149 -18.41 -14.21 23.84
N PRO A 150 -19.15 -13.31 23.18
CA PRO A 150 -19.53 -13.53 21.78
C PRO A 150 -18.32 -13.62 20.85
N ALA A 151 -17.30 -12.78 21.08
CA ALA A 151 -16.07 -12.79 20.29
C ALA A 151 -15.22 -14.06 20.54
N VAL A 152 -15.14 -14.51 21.80
CA VAL A 152 -14.46 -15.76 22.18
C VAL A 152 -15.17 -16.97 21.57
N ALA A 153 -16.50 -17.03 21.67
CA ALA A 153 -17.30 -18.10 21.06
C ALA A 153 -17.12 -18.14 19.54
N PHE A 154 -17.17 -16.98 18.87
CA PHE A 154 -16.91 -16.89 17.43
C PHE A 154 -15.50 -17.37 17.07
N ARG A 155 -14.49 -16.99 17.86
CA ARG A 155 -13.09 -17.43 17.68
C ARG A 155 -12.95 -18.94 17.84
N MET A 156 -13.56 -19.53 18.87
CA MET A 156 -13.57 -20.97 19.11
C MET A 156 -14.21 -21.74 17.95
N ILE A 157 -15.37 -21.28 17.45
CA ILE A 157 -16.05 -21.90 16.30
C ILE A 157 -15.18 -21.81 15.03
N SER A 158 -14.51 -20.67 14.83
CA SER A 158 -13.63 -20.44 13.69
C SER A 158 -12.38 -21.34 13.73
N LEU A 159 -11.88 -21.66 14.93
CA LEU A 159 -10.75 -22.56 15.13
C LEU A 159 -11.09 -24.00 14.74
N VAL A 160 -12.26 -24.50 15.15
CA VAL A 160 -12.70 -25.88 14.84
C VAL A 160 -12.73 -26.14 13.33
N ARG A 161 -13.20 -25.16 12.54
CA ARG A 161 -13.22 -25.24 11.06
C ARG A 161 -11.81 -25.39 10.47
N LEU A 162 -10.82 -24.68 11.00
CA LEU A 162 -9.44 -24.73 10.51
C LEU A 162 -8.78 -26.08 10.82
N TYR A 163 -8.95 -26.59 12.04
CA TYR A 163 -8.46 -27.93 12.41
C TYR A 163 -9.08 -29.05 11.56
N SER A 164 -10.38 -28.95 11.26
CA SER A 164 -11.06 -29.94 10.40
C SER A 164 -10.65 -29.88 8.92
N ALA A 165 -10.11 -28.75 8.46
CA ALA A 165 -9.60 -28.58 7.10
C ALA A 165 -8.18 -29.12 6.95
N GLU A 166 -7.33 -29.00 7.98
CA GLU A 166 -5.98 -29.56 8.01
C GLU A 166 -5.98 -31.09 8.13
N SER A 167 -6.95 -31.68 8.84
CA SER A 167 -7.07 -33.14 8.99
C SER A 167 -7.60 -33.88 7.74
N ASN A 168 -8.04 -33.16 6.71
CA ASN A 168 -8.58 -33.73 5.47
C ASN A 168 -7.55 -33.82 4.33
N PHE A 169 -6.27 -33.48 4.59
CA PHE A 169 -5.20 -33.82 3.65
C PHE A 169 -4.77 -35.28 3.86
N PRO A 170 -4.95 -36.20 2.89
CA PRO A 170 -4.45 -37.55 3.02
C PRO A 170 -2.92 -37.51 3.11
N SER A 171 -2.38 -38.12 4.16
CA SER A 171 -0.96 -38.42 4.26
C SER A 171 -0.56 -39.24 3.03
N ASP A 172 0.20 -38.62 2.11
CA ASP A 172 0.79 -39.29 0.96
C ASP A 172 1.68 -40.43 1.46
N GLY A 173 1.11 -41.63 1.40
CA GLY A 173 1.73 -42.87 1.80
C GLY A 173 2.85 -43.22 0.84
N ARG A 174 4.05 -42.68 1.07
CA ARG A 174 5.26 -43.22 0.49
C ARG A 174 5.74 -44.41 1.31
N HIS A 175 5.18 -45.56 0.96
CA HIS A 175 5.80 -46.87 1.14
C HIS A 175 7.26 -46.80 0.64
N ILE A 176 8.21 -47.01 1.54
CA ILE A 176 9.59 -47.36 1.18
C ILE A 176 9.58 -48.88 0.99
N PRO A 177 9.80 -49.43 -0.20
CA PRO A 177 10.05 -50.86 -0.33
C PRO A 177 11.45 -51.16 0.20
N SER A 178 11.49 -51.90 1.29
CA SER A 178 12.64 -52.73 1.66
C SER A 178 12.89 -53.75 0.54
N ASN A 179 14.08 -53.74 -0.06
CA ASN A 179 14.82 -54.95 -0.47
C ASN A 179 16.20 -54.61 -1.06
N LEU A 180 17.18 -55.41 -0.60
CA LEU A 180 18.55 -55.67 -1.07
C LEU A 180 19.62 -54.61 -0.78
#